data_AF-A0AAD9EYY7-F1
#
_entry.id   AF-A0AAD9EYY7-F1
#
_cell.length_a   1.000
_cell.length_b   1.000
_cell.length_c   1.000
_cell.angle_alpha   90.00
_cell.angle_beta   90.00
_cell.angle_gamma   90.00
#
_symmetry.space_group_name_H-M   'P 1'
#
loop_
_entity.id
_entity.type
_entity.pdbx_description
1 polymer ?
#
loop_
_entity_poly.entity_id
_entity_poly.type
_entity_poly.pdbx_seq_one_letter_code
_entity_poly.pdbx_strand_id
1 'polypeptide(L)'
;MTEILVSDVNLNSVCERLEKHCCVDQNQHNLSSQPQTPVLKRHSNTGAKLWGRVRSKLLRQKLDPQTVQSKNWHMDVIEMNGIKVEFSMKFTSRDLSLKRTPSKKQSGVFGVKINVVTKRERSKVPYIVRQCIEEVEKRGIDEVGIYRISGVATDIQALKLVFDTNTKDILVMLSDMDINAIAGTLKLYFRELPEPLLTDRLYPAFMEGIALSDPAAKENCMMHLLRSLPDPNLMTFLPLLDHLKRVAEKEPVNKMSLHNLATVFGPTLLRPSEAEIAKAQHITSASDIWSHDVMAQVQVLLYYLQHPPISFAELKRNTLYYSTDV
;
A
#
# COMPACT_ATOMS: atom_id res chain seq x y z
N MET A 1 9.02 14.62 -9.00
CA MET A 1 8.38 14.90 -7.69
C MET A 1 7.90 13.58 -7.11
N THR A 2 8.52 13.08 -6.05
CA THR A 2 8.09 11.84 -5.39
C THR A 2 7.21 12.22 -4.20
N GLU A 3 5.87 12.07 -4.26
CA GLU A 3 5.09 12.05 -3.01
C GLU A 3 5.49 10.79 -2.25
N ILE A 4 6.18 10.97 -1.13
CA ILE A 4 6.40 9.89 -0.19
C ILE A 4 5.24 10.00 0.79
N LEU A 5 4.25 9.11 0.63
CA LEU A 5 3.21 8.89 1.63
C LEU A 5 3.89 8.26 2.86
N VAL A 6 4.31 9.12 3.78
CA VAL A 6 4.85 8.73 5.09
C VAL A 6 3.66 8.25 5.93
N SER A 7 3.28 6.98 5.75
CA SER A 7 2.28 6.36 6.62
C SER A 7 2.81 6.09 8.03
N ASP A 8 4.14 6.13 8.23
CA ASP A 8 4.76 5.97 9.53
C ASP A 8 5.91 6.95 9.72
N VAL A 9 5.96 7.54 10.92
CA VAL A 9 6.68 8.73 11.42
C VAL A 9 8.20 8.78 11.17
N ASN A 10 8.78 7.83 10.42
CA ASN A 10 10.22 7.70 10.27
C ASN A 10 10.76 8.30 8.96
N LEU A 11 11.19 9.56 9.04
CA LEU A 11 11.93 10.27 7.99
C LEU A 11 13.23 9.55 7.57
N ASN A 12 13.80 8.64 8.38
CA ASN A 12 14.95 7.84 7.96
C ASN A 12 14.60 6.90 6.80
N SER A 13 13.42 6.27 6.84
CA SER A 13 12.95 5.40 5.75
C SER A 13 12.72 6.17 4.44
N VAL A 14 12.35 7.44 4.55
CA VAL A 14 12.19 8.39 3.43
C VAL A 14 13.56 8.72 2.84
N CYS A 15 14.55 9.01 3.69
CA CYS A 15 15.92 9.31 3.26
C CYS A 15 16.61 8.11 2.60
N GLU A 16 16.47 6.90 3.16
CA GLU A 16 17.01 5.67 2.56
C GLU A 16 16.42 5.38 1.17
N ARG A 17 15.14 5.71 0.94
CA ARG A 17 14.50 5.55 -0.38
C ARG A 17 15.03 6.54 -1.41
N LEU A 18 15.19 7.80 -1.01
CA LEU A 18 15.73 8.82 -1.91
C LEU A 18 17.21 8.56 -2.24
N GLU A 19 17.99 7.96 -1.32
CA GLU A 19 19.36 7.51 -1.56
C GLU A 19 19.44 6.51 -2.72
N LYS A 20 18.53 5.54 -2.80
CA LYS A 20 18.51 4.57 -3.91
C LYS A 20 18.25 5.22 -5.26
N HIS A 21 17.39 6.24 -5.33
CA HIS A 21 17.07 6.94 -6.57
C HIS A 21 18.18 7.92 -7.03
N CYS A 22 18.97 8.45 -6.10
CA CYS A 22 20.07 9.36 -6.44
C CYS A 22 21.40 8.67 -6.78
N CYS A 23 21.52 7.34 -6.58
CA CYS A 23 22.75 6.58 -6.81
C CYS A 23 22.92 5.99 -8.23
N VAL A 24 22.10 6.37 -9.22
CA VAL A 24 22.06 5.68 -10.52
C VAL A 24 23.27 6.00 -11.45
N ASP A 25 24.07 7.05 -11.21
CA ASP A 25 25.11 7.48 -12.16
C ASP A 25 26.57 7.16 -11.77
N GLN A 26 26.86 5.99 -11.16
CA GLN A 26 28.25 5.62 -10.83
C GLN A 26 28.85 4.42 -11.60
N ASN A 27 28.09 3.69 -12.43
CA ASN A 27 28.57 2.41 -12.98
C ASN A 27 28.59 2.27 -14.52
N GLN A 28 28.65 3.36 -15.28
CA GLN A 28 29.00 3.30 -16.71
C GLN A 28 30.34 3.99 -16.97
N HIS A 29 31.44 3.27 -16.75
CA HIS A 29 32.68 3.36 -17.53
C HIS A 29 33.71 2.43 -16.89
N ASN A 30 33.82 1.19 -17.39
CA ASN A 30 35.05 0.40 -17.24
C ASN A 30 35.11 -0.68 -18.34
N LEU A 31 35.62 -0.27 -19.50
CA LEU A 31 36.18 -1.16 -20.51
C LEU A 31 37.31 -0.40 -21.25
N SER A 32 38.57 -0.67 -20.87
CA SER A 32 39.77 -0.84 -21.73
C SER A 32 41.10 -0.48 -21.02
N SER A 33 41.90 -1.51 -20.76
CA SER A 33 43.39 -1.64 -20.86
C SER A 33 44.39 -0.50 -20.54
N GLN A 34 45.26 -0.81 -19.56
CA GLN A 34 46.73 -0.54 -19.41
C GLN A 34 47.29 0.83 -18.92
N PRO A 35 48.52 0.87 -18.31
CA PRO A 35 48.77 1.61 -17.07
C PRO A 35 49.76 2.80 -17.16
N GLN A 36 49.62 3.80 -16.28
CA GLN A 36 50.66 4.55 -15.54
C GLN A 36 50.05 5.77 -14.79
N THR A 37 50.44 5.98 -13.53
CA THR A 37 50.07 7.07 -12.59
C THR A 37 50.69 8.44 -13.01
N PRO A 38 50.13 9.64 -12.67
CA PRO A 38 49.81 10.02 -11.29
C PRO A 38 48.54 10.88 -11.05
N VAL A 39 47.93 10.64 -9.88
CA VAL A 39 47.05 11.54 -9.09
C VAL A 39 46.02 12.34 -9.90
N LEU A 40 44.96 11.67 -10.36
CA LEU A 40 43.72 12.37 -10.71
C LEU A 40 43.01 12.83 -9.44
N LYS A 41 42.94 14.16 -9.28
CA LYS A 41 42.12 14.85 -8.27
C LYS A 41 40.74 14.18 -8.18
N ARG A 42 40.41 13.66 -6.98
CA ARG A 42 39.06 13.21 -6.60
C ARG A 42 38.03 14.18 -7.18
N HIS A 43 37.23 13.71 -8.13
CA HIS A 43 36.09 14.47 -8.62
C HIS A 43 35.24 14.94 -7.45
N SER A 44 34.90 16.22 -7.45
CA SER A 44 34.17 16.86 -6.37
C SER A 44 32.88 16.08 -6.13
N ASN A 45 32.74 15.49 -4.95
CA ASN A 45 31.55 14.75 -4.52
C ASN A 45 30.35 15.68 -4.25
N THR A 46 30.17 16.70 -5.11
CA THR A 46 29.20 17.79 -4.96
C THR A 46 27.79 17.22 -4.88
N GLY A 47 27.48 16.20 -5.69
CA GLY A 47 26.21 15.46 -5.62
C GLY A 47 25.95 14.83 -4.25
N ALA A 48 26.85 13.99 -3.73
CA ALA A 48 26.64 13.34 -2.43
C ALA A 48 26.65 14.34 -1.26
N LYS A 49 27.43 15.42 -1.35
CA LYS A 49 27.42 16.50 -0.36
C LYS A 49 26.09 17.27 -0.38
N LEU A 50 25.56 17.54 -1.58
CA LEU A 50 24.28 18.21 -1.75
C LEU A 50 23.14 17.32 -1.24
N TRP A 51 23.20 16.03 -1.54
CA TRP A 51 22.31 15.01 -1.01
C TRP A 51 22.37 14.92 0.52
N GLY A 52 23.58 14.92 1.11
CA GLY A 52 23.77 14.96 2.56
C GLY A 52 23.10 16.18 3.21
N ARG A 53 23.08 17.34 2.53
CA ARG A 53 22.35 18.54 2.98
C ARG A 53 20.83 18.36 2.87
N VAL A 54 20.32 17.79 1.79
CA VAL A 54 18.89 17.46 1.62
C VAL A 54 18.44 16.52 2.74
N ARG A 55 19.15 15.41 2.94
CA ARG A 55 18.90 14.44 4.02
C ARG A 55 18.90 15.10 5.40
N SER A 56 19.93 15.90 5.71
CA SER A 56 20.04 16.58 6.99
C SER A 56 18.92 17.61 7.23
N LYS A 57 18.38 18.21 6.17
CA LYS A 57 17.25 19.16 6.26
C LYS A 57 15.93 18.41 6.47
N LEU A 58 15.71 17.32 5.76
CA LEU A 58 14.55 16.44 5.94
C LEU A 58 14.49 15.86 7.35
N LEU A 59 15.59 15.31 7.87
CA LEU A 59 15.65 14.72 9.21
C LEU A 59 15.47 15.72 10.36
N ARG A 60 15.68 17.03 10.10
CA ARG A 60 15.50 18.10 11.09
C ARG A 60 14.09 18.68 11.13
N GLN A 61 13.24 18.33 10.17
CA GLN A 61 11.84 18.73 10.18
C GLN A 61 11.11 18.05 11.35
N LYS A 62 10.62 18.85 12.30
CA LYS A 62 9.71 18.36 13.34
C LYS A 62 8.33 18.20 12.70
N LEU A 63 7.90 16.96 12.49
CA LEU A 63 6.56 16.61 12.04
C LEU A 63 5.57 16.62 13.21
N ASP A 64 5.50 17.73 13.94
CA ASP A 64 4.51 17.93 15.00
C ASP A 64 3.22 18.48 14.37
N PRO A 65 2.06 17.79 14.54
CA PRO A 65 0.76 18.27 14.06
C PRO A 65 0.41 19.70 14.49
N GLN A 66 0.93 20.18 15.64
CA GLN A 66 0.72 21.55 16.10
C GLN A 66 1.58 22.58 15.37
N THR A 67 2.80 22.20 14.94
CA THR A 67 3.73 23.10 14.26
C THR A 67 3.57 23.11 12.74
N VAL A 68 3.06 22.02 12.14
CA VAL A 68 2.86 21.90 10.69
C VAL A 68 1.40 22.11 10.33
N GLN A 69 0.92 23.34 10.49
CA GLN A 69 -0.48 23.72 10.22
C GLN A 69 -0.79 23.93 8.72
N SER A 70 0.23 23.92 7.86
CA SER A 70 0.07 24.17 6.42
C SER A 70 -0.40 22.91 5.67
N LYS A 71 -1.62 22.96 5.10
CA LYS A 71 -2.09 22.00 4.08
C LYS A 71 -1.42 22.18 2.70
N ASN A 72 -0.56 23.19 2.55
CA ASN A 72 0.06 23.56 1.29
C ASN A 72 1.43 22.91 1.16
N TRP A 73 1.83 22.72 -0.10
CA TRP A 73 3.18 22.31 -0.47
C TRP A 73 4.18 23.38 -0.04
N HIS A 74 5.18 22.96 0.74
CA HIS A 74 6.36 23.74 1.06
C HIS A 74 7.48 23.36 0.09
N MET A 75 7.93 24.32 -0.71
CA MET A 75 9.03 24.13 -1.64
C MET A 75 10.32 24.67 -1.03
N ASP A 76 11.37 23.86 -1.10
CA ASP A 76 12.70 24.18 -0.62
C ASP A 76 13.72 23.96 -1.73
N VAL A 77 14.73 24.83 -1.78
CA VAL A 77 15.84 24.75 -2.73
C VAL A 77 17.15 24.68 -1.95
N ILE A 78 17.99 23.70 -2.28
CA ILE A 78 19.37 23.61 -1.78
C ILE A 78 20.30 23.77 -2.97
N GLU A 79 21.16 24.78 -2.90
CA GLU A 79 22.16 25.07 -3.94
C GLU A 79 23.58 24.84 -3.43
N MET A 80 24.43 24.26 -4.27
CA MET A 80 25.86 24.17 -4.02
C MET A 80 26.64 24.08 -5.33
N ASN A 81 27.66 24.95 -5.47
CA ASN A 81 28.54 24.97 -6.64
C ASN A 81 27.78 25.02 -7.99
N GLY A 82 26.71 25.83 -8.05
CA GLY A 82 25.87 25.99 -9.25
C GLY A 82 24.85 24.87 -9.50
N ILE A 83 24.83 23.82 -8.67
CA ILE A 83 23.82 22.75 -8.74
C ILE A 83 22.70 23.07 -7.75
N LYS A 84 21.45 23.13 -8.25
CA LYS A 84 20.24 23.35 -7.45
C LYS A 84 19.43 22.06 -7.35
N VAL A 85 19.03 21.70 -6.13
CA VAL A 85 18.07 20.64 -5.86
C VAL A 85 16.83 21.27 -5.26
N GLU A 86 15.72 21.15 -5.98
CA GLU A 86 14.41 21.60 -5.56
C GLU A 86 13.60 20.41 -5.06
N PHE A 87 12.95 20.55 -3.91
CA PHE A 87 12.04 19.54 -3.38
C PHE A 87 10.84 20.20 -2.75
N SER A 88 9.71 19.48 -2.77
CA SER A 88 8.49 19.94 -2.14
C SER A 88 8.02 18.91 -1.12
N MET A 89 7.51 19.39 0.01
CA MET A 89 6.94 18.56 1.06
C MET A 89 5.59 19.09 1.51
N LYS A 90 4.69 18.19 1.88
CA LYS A 90 3.41 18.54 2.47
C LYS A 90 3.13 17.56 3.60
N PHE A 91 2.78 18.09 4.77
CA PHE A 91 2.25 17.26 5.83
C PHE A 91 0.75 17.07 5.63
N THR A 92 0.32 15.81 5.66
CA THR A 92 -1.08 15.44 5.68
C THR A 92 -1.29 14.67 6.97
N SER A 93 -2.16 15.17 7.85
CA SER A 93 -2.45 14.49 9.11
C SER A 93 -2.95 13.07 8.84
N ARG A 94 -2.74 12.16 9.81
CA ARG A 94 -3.22 10.79 9.72
C ARG A 94 -4.72 10.75 9.43
N ASP A 95 -5.53 11.52 10.15
CA ASP A 95 -6.98 11.58 9.95
C ASP A 95 -7.36 11.96 8.51
N LEU A 96 -6.62 12.91 7.92
CA LEU A 96 -6.87 13.35 6.56
C LEU A 96 -6.39 12.33 5.51
N SER A 97 -5.25 11.68 5.77
CA SER A 97 -4.70 10.62 4.91
C SER A 97 -5.55 9.34 4.93
N LEU A 98 -6.21 9.08 6.07
CA LEU A 98 -7.06 7.90 6.27
C LEU A 98 -8.54 8.14 5.91
N LYS A 99 -8.95 9.38 5.65
CA LYS A 99 -10.35 9.69 5.33
C LYS A 99 -10.76 9.09 3.98
N ARG A 100 -11.68 8.13 3.99
CA ARG A 100 -12.30 7.58 2.79
C ARG A 100 -13.34 8.58 2.28
N THR A 101 -13.06 9.21 1.14
CA THR A 101 -13.97 10.19 0.54
C THR A 101 -14.60 9.58 -0.71
N PRO A 102 -15.92 9.33 -0.71
CA PRO A 102 -16.61 8.88 -1.91
C PRO A 102 -16.40 9.86 -3.06
N SER A 103 -16.17 9.33 -4.26
CA SER A 103 -16.05 10.13 -5.47
C SER A 103 -17.40 10.74 -5.83
N LYS A 104 -17.39 12.02 -6.20
CA LYS A 104 -18.57 12.69 -6.77
C LYS A 104 -18.90 12.16 -8.16
N LYS A 105 -17.91 11.61 -8.89
CA LYS A 105 -18.08 11.02 -10.22
C LYS A 105 -18.23 9.51 -10.09
N GLN A 106 -19.42 9.00 -10.40
CA GLN A 106 -19.70 7.56 -10.36
C GLN A 106 -19.26 6.82 -11.63
N SER A 107 -18.72 7.53 -12.64
CA SER A 107 -18.17 6.93 -13.86
C SER A 107 -16.77 6.32 -13.66
N GLY A 108 -16.06 6.75 -12.62
CA GLY A 108 -14.71 6.26 -12.29
C GLY A 108 -14.68 4.96 -11.50
N VAL A 109 -13.49 4.57 -11.05
CA VAL A 109 -13.26 3.39 -10.21
C VAL A 109 -12.75 3.74 -8.81
N PHE A 110 -12.02 4.86 -8.65
CA PHE A 110 -11.54 5.30 -7.34
C PHE A 110 -12.63 6.06 -6.58
N GLY A 111 -12.75 5.81 -5.28
CA GLY A 111 -13.82 6.43 -4.47
C GLY A 111 -15.23 5.95 -4.82
N VAL A 112 -15.39 4.91 -5.64
CA VAL A 112 -16.70 4.35 -6.02
C VAL A 112 -16.90 3.02 -5.29
N LYS A 113 -18.15 2.73 -4.88
CA LYS A 113 -18.47 1.47 -4.19
C LYS A 113 -18.13 0.29 -5.10
N ILE A 114 -17.44 -0.72 -4.55
CA ILE A 114 -16.98 -1.88 -5.34
C ILE A 114 -18.12 -2.57 -6.10
N ASN A 115 -19.31 -2.67 -5.51
CA ASN A 115 -20.50 -3.25 -6.15
C ASN A 115 -20.98 -2.44 -7.37
N VAL A 116 -20.80 -1.12 -7.38
CA VAL A 116 -21.14 -0.27 -8.53
C VAL A 116 -20.16 -0.53 -9.68
N VAL A 117 -18.86 -0.61 -9.37
CA VAL A 117 -17.79 -0.88 -10.34
C VAL A 117 -17.98 -2.27 -10.97
N THR A 118 -18.14 -3.32 -10.16
CA THR A 118 -18.31 -4.70 -10.64
C THR A 118 -19.55 -4.88 -11.51
N LYS A 119 -20.68 -4.27 -11.13
CA LYS A 119 -21.90 -4.27 -11.95
C LYS A 119 -21.70 -3.58 -13.29
N ARG A 120 -21.05 -2.41 -13.31
CA ARG A 120 -20.78 -1.66 -14.54
C ARG A 120 -19.85 -2.42 -15.49
N GLU A 121 -18.80 -3.03 -14.94
CA GLU A 121 -17.84 -3.83 -15.69
C GLU A 121 -18.36 -5.22 -16.07
N ARG A 122 -19.53 -5.63 -15.55
CA ARG A 122 -20.08 -6.98 -15.70
C ARG A 122 -19.09 -8.07 -15.29
N SER A 123 -18.31 -7.79 -14.25
CA SER A 123 -17.26 -8.68 -13.72
C SER A 123 -17.41 -8.80 -12.20
N LYS A 124 -17.09 -9.96 -11.64
CA LYS A 124 -17.11 -10.17 -10.18
C LYS A 124 -15.95 -9.48 -9.46
N VAL A 125 -14.85 -9.23 -10.18
CA VAL A 125 -13.65 -8.59 -9.67
C VAL A 125 -13.34 -7.35 -10.50
N PRO A 126 -13.12 -6.18 -9.88
CA PRO A 126 -12.77 -4.95 -10.58
C PRO A 126 -11.59 -5.13 -11.52
N TYR A 127 -11.65 -4.53 -12.70
CA TYR A 127 -10.63 -4.63 -13.73
C TYR A 127 -9.27 -4.14 -13.24
N ILE A 128 -9.23 -3.02 -12.52
CA ILE A 128 -8.02 -2.50 -11.87
C ILE A 128 -7.32 -3.54 -10.98
N VAL A 129 -8.08 -4.31 -10.18
CA VAL A 129 -7.50 -5.32 -9.30
C VAL A 129 -6.87 -6.44 -10.13
N ARG A 130 -7.58 -6.93 -11.15
CA ARG A 130 -7.09 -8.01 -12.03
C ARG A 130 -5.82 -7.61 -12.76
N GLN A 131 -5.79 -6.42 -13.36
CA GLN A 131 -4.63 -5.97 -14.14
C GLN A 131 -3.41 -5.68 -13.29
N CYS A 132 -3.58 -5.04 -12.12
CA CYS A 132 -2.44 -4.83 -11.24
C CYS A 132 -1.88 -6.15 -10.69
N ILE A 133 -2.73 -7.11 -10.33
CA ILE A 133 -2.29 -8.46 -9.90
C ILE A 133 -1.54 -9.17 -11.03
N GLU A 134 -2.14 -9.22 -12.22
CA GLU A 134 -1.57 -9.89 -13.39
C GLU A 134 -0.20 -9.31 -13.75
N GLU A 135 -0.05 -7.99 -13.76
CA GLU A 135 1.22 -7.35 -14.12
C GLU A 135 2.30 -7.55 -13.04
N VAL A 136 1.93 -7.53 -11.75
CA VAL A 136 2.87 -7.86 -10.66
C VAL A 136 3.31 -9.32 -10.72
N GLU A 137 2.41 -10.25 -11.00
CA GLU A 137 2.80 -11.67 -11.16
C GLU A 137 3.69 -11.89 -12.39
N LYS A 138 3.41 -11.18 -13.47
CA LYS A 138 4.14 -11.31 -14.74
C LYS A 138 5.60 -10.84 -14.65
N ARG A 139 5.88 -9.73 -13.97
CA ARG A 139 7.26 -9.16 -13.93
C ARG A 139 7.71 -8.61 -12.58
N GLY A 140 6.82 -8.55 -11.60
CA GLY A 140 7.08 -7.97 -10.28
C GLY A 140 7.31 -8.97 -9.17
N ILE A 141 7.11 -10.26 -9.42
CA ILE A 141 7.09 -11.27 -8.37
C ILE A 141 8.44 -11.41 -7.65
N ASP A 142 9.54 -11.16 -8.37
CA ASP A 142 10.91 -11.22 -7.85
C ASP A 142 11.44 -9.83 -7.42
N GLU A 143 10.65 -8.75 -7.56
CA GLU A 143 11.06 -7.39 -7.20
C GLU A 143 11.26 -7.26 -5.68
N VAL A 144 12.46 -6.86 -5.27
CA VAL A 144 12.84 -6.78 -3.85
C VAL A 144 11.97 -5.75 -3.12
N GLY A 145 11.18 -6.22 -2.18
CA GLY A 145 10.29 -5.39 -1.39
C GLY A 145 9.02 -4.98 -2.12
N ILE A 146 8.58 -5.71 -3.16
CA ILE A 146 7.30 -5.49 -3.82
C ILE A 146 6.16 -5.30 -2.81
N TYR A 147 5.26 -4.35 -3.07
CA TYR A 147 4.25 -3.82 -2.13
C TYR A 147 4.76 -3.05 -0.91
N ARG A 148 5.95 -3.32 -0.37
CA ARG A 148 6.54 -2.54 0.74
C ARG A 148 7.17 -1.24 0.23
N ILE A 149 7.94 -1.32 -0.85
CA ILE A 149 8.52 -0.15 -1.51
C ILE A 149 7.40 0.63 -2.21
N SER A 150 7.47 1.96 -2.13
CA SER A 150 6.50 2.84 -2.79
C SER A 150 7.02 3.24 -4.15
N GLY A 151 6.20 3.08 -5.19
CA GLY A 151 6.50 3.64 -6.50
C GLY A 151 6.44 5.16 -6.51
N VAL A 152 6.86 5.75 -7.62
CA VAL A 152 6.82 7.19 -7.83
C VAL A 152 5.36 7.66 -7.84
N ALA A 153 5.03 8.63 -7.01
CA ALA A 153 3.64 9.03 -6.82
C ALA A 153 3.02 9.70 -8.05
N THR A 154 3.79 10.44 -8.85
CA THR A 154 3.27 10.98 -10.13
C THR A 154 2.80 9.86 -11.05
N ASP A 155 3.50 8.72 -11.05
CA ASP A 155 3.15 7.56 -11.87
C ASP A 155 1.91 6.86 -11.31
N ILE A 156 1.80 6.75 -9.98
CA ILE A 156 0.60 6.25 -9.31
C ILE A 156 -0.63 7.13 -9.64
N GLN A 157 -0.48 8.46 -9.61
CA GLN A 157 -1.57 9.37 -9.96
C GLN A 157 -1.94 9.30 -11.45
N ALA A 158 -0.95 9.11 -12.33
CA ALA A 158 -1.19 8.90 -13.75
C ALA A 158 -1.95 7.58 -13.99
N LEU A 159 -1.54 6.47 -13.37
CA LEU A 159 -2.28 5.20 -13.43
C LEU A 159 -3.69 5.34 -12.88
N LYS A 160 -3.85 6.03 -11.75
CA LYS A 160 -5.16 6.34 -11.18
C LYS A 160 -6.06 7.03 -12.21
N LEU A 161 -5.58 8.09 -12.86
CA LEU A 161 -6.34 8.82 -13.88
C LEU A 161 -6.77 7.91 -15.04
N VAL A 162 -5.87 7.06 -15.53
CA VAL A 162 -6.11 6.17 -16.66
C VAL A 162 -7.13 5.08 -16.31
N PHE A 163 -7.04 4.48 -15.13
CA PHE A 163 -8.08 3.58 -14.63
C PHE A 163 -9.42 4.29 -14.38
N ASP A 164 -9.42 5.51 -13.86
CA ASP A 164 -10.64 6.27 -13.54
C ASP A 164 -11.39 6.75 -14.79
N THR A 165 -10.67 6.93 -15.91
CA THR A 165 -11.24 7.32 -17.20
C THR A 165 -11.56 6.11 -18.10
N ASN A 166 -11.18 4.89 -17.68
CA ASN A 166 -11.41 3.65 -18.41
C ASN A 166 -10.91 3.69 -19.87
N THR A 167 -9.68 4.15 -20.08
CA THR A 167 -9.07 4.19 -21.41
C THR A 167 -8.63 2.79 -21.87
N LYS A 168 -8.67 2.57 -23.19
CA LYS A 168 -8.26 1.28 -23.79
C LYS A 168 -6.74 1.05 -23.74
N ASP A 169 -5.97 2.08 -23.45
CA ASP A 169 -4.50 2.07 -23.49
C ASP A 169 -3.84 1.60 -22.17
N ILE A 170 -4.66 1.16 -21.20
CA ILE A 170 -4.18 0.74 -19.87
C ILE A 170 -3.09 -0.33 -19.95
N LEU A 171 -3.21 -1.31 -20.87
CA LEU A 171 -2.25 -2.40 -21.00
C LEU A 171 -0.87 -1.91 -21.44
N VAL A 172 -0.82 -0.94 -22.35
CA VAL A 172 0.43 -0.32 -22.82
C VAL A 172 1.05 0.51 -21.71
N MET A 173 0.24 1.28 -20.99
CA MET A 173 0.75 2.06 -19.87
C MET A 173 1.29 1.19 -18.73
N LEU A 174 0.62 0.06 -18.43
CA LEU A 174 1.06 -0.88 -17.40
C LEU A 174 2.39 -1.54 -17.75
N SER A 175 2.67 -1.83 -19.02
CA SER A 175 3.96 -2.43 -19.40
C SER A 175 5.13 -1.47 -19.24
N ASP A 176 4.91 -0.17 -19.44
CA ASP A 176 5.97 0.84 -19.44
C ASP A 176 6.28 1.41 -18.05
N MET A 177 5.35 1.27 -17.10
CA MET A 177 5.50 1.87 -15.77
C MET A 177 6.33 1.03 -14.80
N ASP A 178 6.90 1.69 -13.80
CA ASP A 178 7.59 1.00 -12.70
C ASP A 178 6.63 0.07 -11.95
N ILE A 179 7.12 -1.11 -11.58
CA ILE A 179 6.27 -2.13 -10.95
C ILE A 179 5.81 -1.70 -9.54
N ASN A 180 6.62 -0.92 -8.81
CA ASN A 180 6.23 -0.40 -7.51
C ASN A 180 5.15 0.71 -7.65
N ALA A 181 5.04 1.36 -8.81
CA ALA A 181 3.93 2.28 -9.11
C ALA A 181 2.61 1.49 -9.33
N ILE A 182 2.68 0.34 -10.00
CA ILE A 182 1.51 -0.55 -10.19
C ILE A 182 1.05 -1.14 -8.86
N ALA A 183 1.99 -1.68 -8.08
CA ALA A 183 1.73 -2.15 -6.72
C ALA A 183 1.17 -1.03 -5.82
N GLY A 184 1.70 0.20 -5.97
CA GLY A 184 1.20 1.41 -5.33
C GLY A 184 -0.24 1.74 -5.70
N THR A 185 -0.58 1.61 -6.98
CA THR A 185 -1.92 1.87 -7.53
C THR A 185 -2.95 0.87 -7.00
N LEU A 186 -2.60 -0.42 -6.91
CA LEU A 186 -3.47 -1.43 -6.31
C LEU A 186 -3.78 -1.11 -4.84
N LYS A 187 -2.76 -0.76 -4.06
CA LYS A 187 -2.94 -0.34 -2.65
C LYS A 187 -3.79 0.93 -2.55
N LEU A 188 -3.56 1.89 -3.43
CA LEU A 188 -4.33 3.14 -3.47
C LEU A 188 -5.81 2.87 -3.74
N TYR A 189 -6.13 1.97 -4.67
CA TYR A 189 -7.51 1.60 -4.98
C TYR A 189 -8.26 1.11 -3.74
N PHE A 190 -7.71 0.13 -3.02
CA PHE A 190 -8.33 -0.39 -1.80
C PHE A 190 -8.44 0.66 -0.69
N ARG A 191 -7.44 1.54 -0.57
CA ARG A 191 -7.44 2.63 0.41
C ARG A 191 -8.51 3.68 0.12
N GLU A 192 -8.81 3.94 -1.15
CA GLU A 192 -9.79 4.95 -1.57
C GLU A 192 -11.21 4.40 -1.78
N LEU A 193 -11.45 3.09 -1.62
CA LEU A 193 -12.82 2.59 -1.57
C LEU A 193 -13.64 3.36 -0.51
N PRO A 194 -14.94 3.65 -0.75
CA PRO A 194 -15.80 4.31 0.23
C PRO A 194 -15.88 3.59 1.58
N GLU A 195 -15.68 2.28 1.57
CA GLU A 195 -15.66 1.38 2.72
C GLU A 195 -14.47 0.41 2.55
N PRO A 196 -13.79 -0.04 3.62
CA PRO A 196 -12.75 -1.07 3.52
C PRO A 196 -13.25 -2.34 2.83
N LEU A 197 -12.34 -3.08 2.19
CA LEU A 197 -12.71 -4.31 1.50
C LEU A 197 -13.35 -5.34 2.45
N LEU A 198 -12.89 -5.38 3.70
CA LEU A 198 -13.43 -6.25 4.75
C LEU A 198 -14.56 -5.60 5.57
N THR A 199 -15.14 -4.51 5.06
CA THR A 199 -16.34 -3.82 5.55
C THR A 199 -16.25 -3.20 6.95
N ASP A 200 -16.89 -2.06 7.13
CA ASP A 200 -17.01 -1.42 8.45
C ASP A 200 -17.89 -2.26 9.38
N ARG A 201 -18.94 -2.87 8.83
CA ARG A 201 -19.90 -3.69 9.58
C ARG A 201 -19.25 -4.91 10.25
N LEU A 202 -18.33 -5.58 9.58
CA LEU A 202 -17.68 -6.78 10.09
C LEU A 202 -16.40 -6.48 10.88
N TYR A 203 -15.90 -5.24 10.86
CA TYR A 203 -14.65 -4.87 11.52
C TYR A 203 -14.59 -5.28 13.00
N PRO A 204 -15.57 -4.96 13.87
CA PRO A 204 -15.50 -5.34 15.29
C PRO A 204 -15.41 -6.86 15.47
N ALA A 205 -16.19 -7.61 14.70
CA ALA A 205 -16.20 -9.07 14.77
C ALA A 205 -14.88 -9.69 14.27
N PHE A 206 -14.19 -9.09 13.30
CA PHE A 206 -12.84 -9.51 12.93
C PHE A 206 -11.83 -9.28 14.06
N MET A 207 -11.92 -8.14 14.77
CA MET A 207 -11.03 -7.84 15.90
C MET A 207 -11.27 -8.79 17.08
N GLU A 208 -12.52 -9.10 17.39
CA GLU A 208 -12.88 -10.07 18.42
C GLU A 208 -12.49 -11.50 18.02
N GLY A 209 -12.77 -11.89 16.77
CA GLY A 209 -12.51 -13.23 16.26
C GLY A 209 -11.02 -13.59 16.28
N ILE A 210 -10.14 -12.66 15.87
CA ILE A 210 -8.69 -12.91 15.89
C ILE A 210 -8.13 -13.00 17.30
N ALA A 211 -8.77 -12.36 18.28
CA ALA A 211 -8.38 -12.36 19.70
C ALA A 211 -8.81 -13.63 20.45
N LEU A 212 -9.67 -14.48 19.87
CA LEU A 212 -10.07 -15.75 20.49
C LEU A 212 -8.86 -16.63 20.81
N SER A 213 -8.83 -17.23 22.00
CA SER A 213 -7.72 -18.12 22.39
C SER A 213 -7.94 -19.56 21.91
N ASP A 214 -9.19 -20.02 21.86
CA ASP A 214 -9.54 -21.36 21.38
C ASP A 214 -9.37 -21.46 19.84
N PRO A 215 -8.53 -22.37 19.33
CA PRO A 215 -8.27 -22.49 17.90
C PRO A 215 -9.52 -22.84 17.07
N ALA A 216 -10.37 -23.74 17.58
CA ALA A 216 -11.56 -24.18 16.84
C ALA A 216 -12.62 -23.08 16.75
N ALA A 217 -12.87 -22.36 17.85
CA ALA A 217 -13.74 -21.20 17.87
C ALA A 217 -13.22 -20.08 16.97
N LYS A 218 -11.90 -19.82 16.98
CA LYS A 218 -11.26 -18.85 16.08
C LYS A 218 -11.48 -19.23 14.61
N GLU A 219 -11.22 -20.49 14.25
CA GLU A 219 -11.42 -20.97 12.88
C GLU A 219 -12.87 -20.82 12.44
N ASN A 220 -13.82 -21.29 13.24
CA ASN A 220 -15.24 -21.17 12.95
C ASN A 220 -15.67 -19.71 12.78
N CYS A 221 -15.24 -18.82 13.68
CA CYS A 221 -15.54 -17.39 13.64
C CYS A 221 -14.97 -16.74 12.39
N MET A 222 -13.66 -16.89 12.13
CA MET A 222 -12.99 -16.27 10.99
C MET A 222 -13.59 -16.76 9.67
N MET A 223 -13.82 -18.07 9.53
CA MET A 223 -14.45 -18.62 8.33
C MET A 223 -15.90 -18.14 8.15
N HIS A 224 -16.66 -17.95 9.23
CA HIS A 224 -18.00 -17.36 9.17
C HIS A 224 -17.96 -15.90 8.71
N LEU A 225 -17.00 -15.09 9.20
CA LEU A 225 -16.85 -13.70 8.80
C LEU A 225 -16.48 -13.57 7.31
N LEU A 226 -15.60 -14.44 6.83
CA LEU A 226 -15.26 -14.50 5.40
C LEU A 226 -16.49 -14.79 4.54
N ARG A 227 -17.36 -15.74 4.96
CA ARG A 227 -18.64 -16.04 4.27
C ARG A 227 -19.67 -14.93 4.35
N SER A 228 -19.57 -14.09 5.37
CA SER A 228 -20.50 -12.97 5.63
C SER A 228 -20.18 -11.71 4.82
N LEU A 229 -19.06 -11.69 4.09
CA LEU A 229 -18.70 -10.59 3.21
C LEU A 229 -19.66 -10.50 2.02
N PRO A 230 -20.00 -9.30 1.55
CA PRO A 230 -20.74 -9.15 0.30
C PRO A 230 -20.00 -9.80 -0.87
N ASP A 231 -20.74 -10.41 -1.81
CA ASP A 231 -20.17 -11.13 -2.97
C ASP A 231 -19.05 -10.35 -3.70
N PRO A 232 -19.20 -9.05 -4.05
CA PRO A 232 -18.11 -8.31 -4.71
C PRO A 232 -16.84 -8.20 -3.85
N ASN A 233 -17.00 -8.07 -2.53
CA ASN A 233 -15.89 -7.95 -1.58
C ASN A 233 -15.16 -9.29 -1.47
N LEU A 234 -15.89 -10.38 -1.24
CA LEU A 234 -15.34 -11.73 -1.14
C LEU A 234 -14.63 -12.15 -2.44
N MET A 235 -15.29 -11.96 -3.58
CA MET A 235 -14.74 -12.31 -4.91
C MET A 235 -13.48 -11.52 -5.25
N THR A 236 -13.32 -10.31 -4.70
CA THR A 236 -12.12 -9.50 -4.88
C THR A 236 -11.03 -9.87 -3.88
N PHE A 237 -11.42 -10.26 -2.66
CA PHE A 237 -10.50 -10.61 -1.59
C PHE A 237 -9.78 -11.94 -1.83
N LEU A 238 -10.47 -12.97 -2.33
CA LEU A 238 -9.85 -14.29 -2.55
C LEU A 238 -8.69 -14.25 -3.58
N PRO A 239 -8.85 -13.66 -4.79
CA PRO A 239 -7.74 -13.55 -5.72
C PRO A 239 -6.58 -12.70 -5.20
N LEU A 240 -6.88 -11.68 -4.36
CA LEU A 240 -5.85 -10.90 -3.68
C LEU A 240 -5.08 -11.76 -2.67
N LEU A 241 -5.75 -12.58 -1.87
CA LEU A 241 -5.07 -13.51 -0.95
C LEU A 241 -4.18 -14.49 -1.70
N ASP A 242 -4.69 -15.10 -2.77
CA ASP A 242 -3.93 -16.05 -3.58
C ASP A 242 -2.71 -15.39 -4.24
N HIS A 243 -2.89 -14.15 -4.72
CA HIS A 243 -1.79 -13.34 -5.25
C HIS A 243 -0.71 -13.09 -4.20
N LEU A 244 -1.09 -12.64 -3.00
CA LEU A 244 -0.14 -12.35 -1.93
C LEU A 244 0.59 -13.62 -1.46
N LYS A 245 -0.08 -14.79 -1.47
CA LYS A 245 0.58 -16.08 -1.21
C LYS A 245 1.65 -16.39 -2.26
N ARG A 246 1.34 -16.23 -3.55
CA ARG A 246 2.32 -16.39 -4.64
C ARG A 246 3.53 -15.46 -4.52
N VAL A 247 3.30 -14.21 -4.10
CA VAL A 247 4.41 -13.28 -3.81
C VAL A 247 5.25 -13.79 -2.65
N ALA A 248 4.64 -14.27 -1.57
CA ALA A 248 5.37 -14.80 -0.41
C ALA A 248 6.16 -16.09 -0.71
N GLU A 249 5.71 -16.92 -1.66
CA GLU A 249 6.47 -18.08 -2.13
C GLU A 249 7.83 -17.70 -2.74
N LYS A 250 7.98 -16.45 -3.19
CA LYS A 250 9.23 -15.87 -3.70
C LYS A 250 10.01 -15.07 -2.65
N GLU A 251 9.67 -15.20 -1.36
CA GLU A 251 10.36 -14.53 -0.25
C GLU A 251 11.90 -14.60 -0.30
N PRO A 252 12.54 -15.73 -0.65
CA PRO A 252 14.01 -15.79 -0.72
C PRO A 252 14.62 -14.75 -1.67
N VAL A 253 13.87 -14.32 -2.69
CA VAL A 253 14.28 -13.32 -3.69
C VAL A 253 13.75 -11.94 -3.30
N ASN A 254 12.41 -11.80 -3.26
CA ASN A 254 11.77 -10.51 -3.09
C ASN A 254 11.76 -9.99 -1.63
N LYS A 255 12.13 -10.81 -0.65
CA LYS A 255 12.19 -10.48 0.79
C LYS A 255 10.83 -10.10 1.43
N MET A 256 9.74 -10.57 0.85
CA MET A 256 8.37 -10.30 1.31
C MET A 256 7.71 -11.57 1.85
N SER A 257 7.81 -11.79 3.16
CA SER A 257 7.07 -12.86 3.85
C SER A 257 5.56 -12.59 3.94
N LEU A 258 4.77 -13.61 4.29
CA LEU A 258 3.34 -13.44 4.59
C LEU A 258 3.10 -12.35 5.66
N HIS A 259 3.95 -12.30 6.69
CA HIS A 259 3.88 -11.27 7.72
C HIS A 259 4.17 -9.87 7.16
N ASN A 260 5.21 -9.72 6.33
CA ASN A 260 5.54 -8.44 5.71
C ASN A 260 4.39 -7.94 4.81
N LEU A 261 3.77 -8.83 4.05
CA LEU A 261 2.61 -8.49 3.21
C LEU A 261 1.39 -8.15 4.06
N ALA A 262 1.16 -8.88 5.16
CA ALA A 262 0.08 -8.59 6.11
C ALA A 262 0.23 -7.21 6.74
N THR A 263 1.46 -6.79 7.09
CA THR A 263 1.76 -5.44 7.60
C THR A 263 1.41 -4.34 6.60
N VAL A 264 1.58 -4.59 5.30
CA VAL A 264 1.22 -3.62 4.25
C VAL A 264 -0.29 -3.59 3.99
N PHE A 265 -0.92 -4.77 3.86
CA PHE A 265 -2.29 -4.88 3.40
C PHE A 265 -3.34 -4.89 4.53
N GLY A 266 -2.99 -5.31 5.75
CA GLY A 266 -3.89 -5.31 6.91
C GLY A 266 -4.60 -3.96 7.10
N PRO A 267 -3.87 -2.86 7.34
CA PRO A 267 -4.45 -1.52 7.49
C PRO A 267 -5.01 -0.90 6.18
N THR A 268 -4.74 -1.54 5.04
CA THR A 268 -5.29 -1.16 3.73
C THR A 268 -6.68 -1.76 3.52
N LEU A 269 -6.88 -3.00 3.96
CA LEU A 269 -8.10 -3.80 3.74
C LEU A 269 -9.08 -3.74 4.92
N LEU A 270 -8.57 -3.55 6.15
CA LEU A 270 -9.34 -3.34 7.38
C LEU A 270 -8.99 -1.98 7.98
N ARG A 271 -10.00 -1.28 8.49
CA ARG A 271 -9.83 -0.05 9.26
C ARG A 271 -11.06 0.17 10.14
N PRO A 272 -10.92 0.74 11.34
CA PRO A 272 -12.09 1.18 12.09
C PRO A 272 -12.83 2.29 11.33
N SER A 273 -14.16 2.28 11.40
CA SER A 273 -14.98 3.36 10.86
C SER A 273 -14.79 4.66 11.65
N GLU A 274 -15.21 5.81 11.10
CA GLU A 274 -15.19 7.09 11.85
C GLU A 274 -15.97 6.98 13.18
N ALA A 275 -17.06 6.21 13.20
CA ALA A 275 -17.85 5.97 14.41
C ALA A 275 -17.09 5.14 15.46
N GLU A 276 -16.35 4.11 15.04
CA GLU A 276 -15.51 3.30 15.94
C GLU A 276 -14.34 4.12 16.48
N ILE A 277 -13.72 4.96 15.64
CA ILE A 277 -12.68 5.89 16.06
C ILE A 277 -13.21 6.88 17.12
N ALA A 278 -14.40 7.44 16.90
CA ALA A 278 -15.02 8.39 17.83
C ALA A 278 -15.34 7.75 19.20
N LYS A 279 -15.77 6.47 19.22
CA LYS A 279 -15.97 5.71 20.47
C LYS A 279 -14.65 5.51 21.23
N ALA A 280 -13.56 5.21 20.52
CA ALA A 280 -12.24 4.99 21.13
C ALA A 280 -11.60 6.27 21.71
N GLN A 281 -11.92 7.45 21.16
CA GLN A 281 -11.37 8.74 21.62
C GLN A 281 -11.87 9.18 23.00
N HIS A 282 -12.94 8.59 23.53
CA HIS A 282 -13.46 8.92 24.86
C HIS A 282 -12.75 8.19 26.02
N ILE A 283 -11.80 7.28 25.74
CA ILE A 283 -11.18 6.41 26.75
C ILE A 283 -9.65 6.41 26.60
N THR A 284 -8.95 7.28 27.36
CA THR A 284 -7.48 7.24 27.62
C THR A 284 -6.51 7.33 26.41
N SER A 285 -5.19 7.34 26.67
CA SER A 285 -4.11 7.77 25.76
C SER A 285 -4.17 7.14 24.36
N ALA A 286 -4.26 7.97 23.33
CA ALA A 286 -4.42 7.59 21.93
C ALA A 286 -3.18 6.93 21.28
N SER A 287 -2.09 6.67 21.99
CA SER A 287 -0.91 6.00 21.40
C SER A 287 -0.99 4.47 21.42
N ASP A 288 -1.53 3.90 22.51
CA ASP A 288 -1.35 2.47 22.82
C ASP A 288 -2.50 1.62 22.24
N ILE A 289 -3.70 2.18 22.17
CA ILE A 289 -4.88 1.52 21.56
C ILE A 289 -4.69 1.39 20.04
N TRP A 290 -4.10 2.41 19.41
CA TRP A 290 -3.96 2.44 17.96
C TRP A 290 -2.88 1.50 17.45
N SER A 291 -1.82 1.26 18.23
CA SER A 291 -0.83 0.23 17.91
C SER A 291 -1.45 -1.16 18.03
N HIS A 292 -2.30 -1.40 19.03
CA HIS A 292 -3.04 -2.66 19.18
C HIS A 292 -4.01 -2.93 18.00
N ASP A 293 -4.79 -1.94 17.58
CA ASP A 293 -5.73 -2.07 16.45
C ASP A 293 -5.03 -2.37 15.13
N VAL A 294 -3.91 -1.69 14.85
CA VAL A 294 -3.12 -1.97 13.64
C VAL A 294 -2.56 -3.38 13.71
N MET A 295 -2.05 -3.83 14.85
CA MET A 295 -1.56 -5.20 15.00
C MET A 295 -2.69 -6.22 14.80
N ALA A 296 -3.89 -5.98 15.32
CA ALA A 296 -5.04 -6.86 15.09
C ALA A 296 -5.43 -6.93 13.60
N GLN A 297 -5.42 -5.81 12.88
CA GLN A 297 -5.64 -5.79 11.42
C GLN A 297 -4.60 -6.63 10.66
N VAL A 298 -3.32 -6.54 11.06
CA VAL A 298 -2.25 -7.37 10.50
C VAL A 298 -2.50 -8.85 10.80
N GLN A 299 -2.86 -9.20 12.03
CA GLN A 299 -3.14 -10.57 12.43
C GLN A 299 -4.35 -11.17 11.69
N VAL A 300 -5.41 -10.39 11.45
CA VAL A 300 -6.57 -10.84 10.66
C VAL A 300 -6.16 -11.23 9.26
N LEU A 301 -5.38 -10.40 8.57
CA LEU A 301 -4.93 -10.73 7.22
C LEU A 301 -3.92 -11.89 7.21
N LEU A 302 -2.97 -11.88 8.16
CA LEU A 302 -1.98 -12.94 8.31
C LEU A 302 -2.64 -14.30 8.54
N TYR A 303 -3.72 -14.34 9.34
CA TYR A 303 -4.50 -15.54 9.57
C TYR A 303 -4.96 -16.16 8.23
N TYR A 304 -5.64 -15.41 7.36
CA TYR A 304 -6.10 -15.94 6.06
C TYR A 304 -4.95 -16.29 5.11
N LEU A 305 -3.83 -15.57 5.20
CA LEU A 305 -2.63 -15.85 4.41
C LEU A 305 -1.92 -17.15 4.81
N GLN A 306 -2.04 -17.59 6.07
CA GLN A 306 -1.43 -18.82 6.57
C GLN A 306 -2.29 -20.08 6.35
N HIS A 307 -3.58 -19.92 6.09
CA HIS A 307 -4.48 -21.06 5.86
C HIS A 307 -4.42 -21.51 4.38
N PRO A 308 -4.83 -22.75 4.06
CA PRO A 308 -4.92 -23.22 2.68
C PRO A 308 -5.74 -22.28 1.79
N PRO A 309 -5.53 -22.28 0.46
CA PRO A 309 -6.37 -21.52 -0.46
C PRO A 309 -7.85 -21.82 -0.23
N ILE A 310 -8.64 -20.76 -0.05
CA ILE A 310 -10.07 -20.88 0.26
C ILE A 310 -10.81 -20.67 -1.04
N SER A 311 -11.39 -21.74 -1.61
CA SER A 311 -12.14 -21.59 -2.85
C SER A 311 -13.54 -21.02 -2.59
N PHE A 312 -14.02 -20.20 -3.51
CA PHE A 312 -15.40 -19.71 -3.45
C PHE A 312 -16.43 -20.86 -3.45
N ALA A 313 -16.13 -21.97 -4.14
CA ALA A 313 -17.00 -23.13 -4.20
C ALA A 313 -17.16 -23.81 -2.83
N GLU A 314 -16.08 -23.93 -2.06
CA GLU A 314 -16.11 -24.45 -0.68
C GLU A 314 -16.90 -23.52 0.25
N LEU A 315 -16.73 -22.20 0.09
CA LEU A 315 -17.45 -21.23 0.91
C LEU A 315 -18.96 -21.30 0.70
N LYS A 316 -19.44 -21.52 -0.54
CA LYS A 316 -20.87 -21.65 -0.86
C LYS A 316 -21.47 -23.03 -0.53
N ARG A 317 -20.71 -24.12 -0.70
CA ARG A 317 -21.20 -25.47 -0.33
C ARG A 317 -21.58 -25.54 1.14
N ASN A 318 -20.80 -24.91 2.01
CA ASN A 318 -21.05 -24.95 3.45
C ASN A 318 -22.18 -24.01 3.90
N THR A 319 -22.65 -23.07 3.06
CA THR A 319 -23.82 -22.23 3.41
C THR A 319 -25.14 -23.00 3.27
N LEU A 320 -25.19 -23.99 2.38
CA LEU A 320 -26.39 -24.82 2.16
C LEU A 320 -26.65 -25.82 3.30
N TYR A 321 -25.61 -26.21 4.05
CA TYR A 321 -25.75 -27.12 5.19
C TYR A 321 -26.22 -26.44 6.49
N TYR A 322 -26.26 -25.11 6.54
CA TYR A 322 -26.78 -24.35 7.69
C TYR A 322 -28.11 -23.63 7.38
N SER A 323 -28.75 -23.97 6.25
CA SER A 323 -30.08 -23.47 5.87
C SER A 323 -31.17 -24.56 5.94
N THR A 324 -30.99 -25.54 6.82
CA THR A 324 -32.06 -26.46 7.24
C THR A 324 -32.14 -26.43 8.76
N ASP A 325 -33.29 -25.99 9.25
CA ASP A 325 -33.84 -26.05 10.61
C ASP A 325 -33.18 -25.19 11.70
N VAL A 326 -33.67 -23.96 11.90
CA VAL A 326 -34.59 -23.54 13.01
C VAL A 326 -35.36 -22.29 12.57
#